data_AF-A0A1H2H420-F1
#
_entry.id   AF-A0A1H2H420-F1
#
_cell.length_a   1.000
_cell.length_b   1.000
_cell.length_c   1.000
_cell.angle_alpha   90.00
_cell.angle_beta   90.00
_cell.angle_gamma   90.00
#
_symmetry.space_group_name_H-M   'P 1'
#
loop_
_entity.id
_entity.type
_entity.pdbx_description
1 polymer ?
#
loop_
_entity_poly.entity_id
_entity_poly.type
_entity_poly.pdbx_seq_one_letter_code
_entity_poly.pdbx_strand_id
1 'polypeptide(L)'
;MVILNALRALSAPRAAVRIDRSTDALLHRFSSEHDALRAKLTVLADAAADLARRDQLSPDTESLARLREADDLLESTILPHEHAEEALLYPVLAKPLGSGEATATMSRMHAEIDRLARRVHAHRLRADRFGHITSDQQLDVIATLYGLYAMLRLHFSQEQQSYFALASPDASPGVRDKSGQDR
;
A
#
# COMPACT_ATOMS: atom_id res chain seq x y z
N MET A 1 -6.56 -15.34 -20.23
CA MET A 1 -7.80 -15.88 -19.62
C MET A 1 -8.21 -14.99 -18.44
N VAL A 2 -8.78 -13.81 -18.71
CA VAL A 2 -9.26 -12.87 -17.66
C VAL A 2 -10.76 -12.57 -17.84
N ILE A 3 -11.23 -12.64 -19.08
CA ILE A 3 -12.64 -12.42 -19.48
C ILE A 3 -13.57 -13.46 -18.81
N LEU A 4 -13.14 -14.71 -18.67
CA LEU A 4 -13.93 -15.76 -18.02
C LEU A 4 -14.09 -15.56 -16.50
N ASN A 5 -13.12 -14.95 -15.82
CA ASN A 5 -13.24 -14.60 -14.40
C ASN A 5 -14.15 -13.38 -14.19
N ALA A 6 -14.07 -12.37 -15.07
CA ALA A 6 -14.96 -11.21 -15.03
C ALA A 6 -16.43 -11.59 -15.25
N LEU A 7 -16.71 -12.57 -16.11
CA LEU A 7 -18.06 -13.07 -16.37
C LEU A 7 -18.61 -13.93 -15.22
N ARG A 8 -17.77 -14.71 -14.52
CA ARG A 8 -18.20 -15.47 -13.33
C ARG A 8 -18.60 -14.57 -12.16
N ALA A 9 -17.98 -13.40 -12.03
CA ALA A 9 -18.31 -12.39 -11.03
C ALA A 9 -19.69 -11.72 -11.26
N LEU A 10 -20.26 -11.82 -12.48
CA LEU A 10 -21.52 -11.20 -12.86
C LEU A 10 -22.74 -12.15 -12.79
N SER A 11 -22.53 -13.47 -12.70
CA SER A 11 -23.61 -14.46 -12.83
C SER A 11 -23.97 -15.21 -11.54
N ALA A 12 -23.18 -15.06 -10.48
CA ALA A 12 -23.56 -15.58 -9.17
C ALA A 12 -24.17 -14.44 -8.35
N PRO A 13 -25.33 -14.63 -7.67
CA PRO A 13 -25.65 -13.77 -6.54
C PRO A 13 -24.44 -13.87 -5.61
N ARG A 14 -23.76 -12.76 -5.37
CA ARG A 14 -22.63 -12.69 -4.44
C ARG A 14 -23.23 -13.08 -3.09
N ALA A 15 -23.15 -14.37 -2.73
CA ALA A 15 -23.57 -14.83 -1.43
C ALA A 15 -22.83 -13.92 -0.44
N ALA A 16 -23.58 -13.24 0.44
CA ALA A 16 -23.00 -12.27 1.36
C ALA A 16 -21.83 -12.96 2.07
N VAL A 17 -20.61 -12.50 1.78
CA VAL A 17 -19.39 -13.06 2.34
C VAL A 17 -19.50 -12.83 3.85
N ARG A 18 -19.63 -13.90 4.63
CA ARG A 18 -19.77 -13.78 6.09
C ARG A 18 -18.39 -13.58 6.69
N ILE A 19 -18.13 -12.36 7.12
CA ILE A 19 -16.93 -11.97 7.85
C ILE A 19 -17.22 -12.10 9.35
N ASP A 20 -16.32 -12.75 10.10
CA ASP A 20 -16.42 -12.81 11.56
C ASP A 20 -15.89 -11.52 12.19
N ARG A 21 -16.27 -11.24 13.45
CA ARG A 21 -15.91 -9.98 14.14
C ARG A 21 -14.40 -9.71 14.23
N SER A 22 -13.57 -10.76 14.31
CA SER A 22 -12.12 -10.57 14.41
C SER A 22 -11.52 -10.16 13.06
N THR A 23 -11.98 -10.76 11.97
CA THR A 23 -11.60 -10.38 10.60
C THR A 23 -12.14 -8.97 10.25
N ASP A 24 -13.36 -8.65 10.67
CA ASP A 24 -13.97 -7.32 10.47
C ASP A 24 -13.14 -6.21 11.15
N ALA A 25 -12.70 -6.44 12.40
CA ALA A 25 -11.82 -5.52 13.10
C ALA A 25 -10.45 -5.33 12.41
N LEU A 26 -9.88 -6.39 11.83
CA LEU A 26 -8.65 -6.28 11.04
C LEU A 26 -8.88 -5.45 9.77
N LEU A 27 -9.97 -5.68 9.03
CA LEU A 27 -10.31 -4.90 7.84
C LEU A 27 -10.45 -3.41 8.14
N HIS A 28 -11.14 -3.03 9.23
CA HIS A 28 -11.26 -1.63 9.65
C HIS A 28 -9.90 -1.02 10.01
N ARG A 29 -9.07 -1.77 10.76
CA ARG A 29 -7.73 -1.30 11.13
C ARG A 29 -6.88 -1.02 9.89
N PHE A 30 -6.69 -2.01 9.01
CA PHE A 30 -5.86 -1.85 7.80
C PHE A 30 -6.41 -0.80 6.84
N SER A 31 -7.75 -0.70 6.70
CA SER A 31 -8.38 0.39 5.93
C SER A 31 -8.03 1.77 6.48
N SER A 32 -8.02 1.96 7.81
CA SER A 32 -7.64 3.25 8.41
C SER A 32 -6.15 3.57 8.24
N GLU A 33 -5.29 2.55 8.29
CA GLU A 33 -3.86 2.70 8.01
C GLU A 33 -3.65 3.14 6.54
N HIS A 34 -4.37 2.55 5.57
CA HIS A 34 -4.31 2.93 4.15
C HIS A 34 -4.62 4.40 3.88
N ASP A 35 -5.64 4.96 4.53
CA ASP A 35 -5.97 6.37 4.38
C ASP A 35 -4.78 7.27 4.78
N ALA A 36 -4.10 6.92 5.88
CA ALA A 36 -2.92 7.63 6.34
C ALA A 36 -1.70 7.41 5.42
N LEU A 37 -1.51 6.20 4.88
CA LEU A 37 -0.39 5.90 3.97
C LEU A 37 -0.54 6.60 2.61
N ARG A 38 -1.74 6.63 2.04
CA ARG A 38 -2.03 7.30 0.76
C ARG A 38 -1.57 8.75 0.75
N ALA A 39 -1.77 9.47 1.87
CA ALA A 39 -1.35 10.86 2.00
C ALA A 39 0.18 11.04 1.98
N LYS A 40 0.95 10.01 2.33
CA LYS A 40 2.43 10.06 2.38
C LYS A 40 3.09 9.68 1.07
N LEU A 41 2.38 8.99 0.17
CA LEU A 41 2.96 8.47 -1.08
C LEU A 41 3.52 9.57 -2.00
N THR A 42 3.07 10.82 -1.86
CA THR A 42 3.59 11.94 -2.67
C THR A 42 5.08 12.15 -2.49
N VAL A 43 5.66 11.80 -1.33
CA VAL A 43 7.11 11.84 -1.08
C VAL A 43 7.92 11.15 -2.18
N LEU A 44 7.43 9.99 -2.69
CA LEU A 44 8.10 9.26 -3.77
C LEU A 44 8.08 10.04 -5.09
N ALA A 45 6.91 10.59 -5.44
CA ALA A 45 6.73 11.35 -6.68
C ALA A 45 7.47 12.68 -6.64
N ASP A 46 7.49 13.36 -5.50
CA ASP A 46 8.17 14.63 -5.28
C ASP A 46 9.69 14.44 -5.36
N ALA A 47 10.24 13.42 -4.70
CA ALA A 47 11.66 13.08 -4.82
C ALA A 47 12.08 12.79 -6.26
N ALA A 48 11.25 12.07 -7.02
CA ALA A 48 11.50 11.81 -8.44
C ALA A 48 11.42 13.08 -9.29
N ALA A 49 10.43 13.94 -9.03
CA ALA A 49 10.23 15.20 -9.76
C ALA A 49 11.36 16.20 -9.52
N ASP A 50 11.82 16.31 -8.28
CA ASP A 50 12.94 17.16 -7.89
C ASP A 50 14.23 16.71 -8.58
N LEU A 51 14.49 15.40 -8.56
CA LEU A 51 15.65 14.82 -9.22
C LEU A 51 15.59 14.96 -10.76
N ALA A 52 14.40 14.94 -11.36
CA ALA A 52 14.20 15.13 -12.80
C ALA A 52 14.40 16.58 -13.26
N ARG A 53 14.06 17.57 -12.42
CA ARG A 53 14.23 19.01 -12.72
C ARG A 53 15.65 19.51 -12.46
N ARG A 54 16.52 18.67 -11.90
CA ARG A 54 17.87 19.04 -11.49
C ARG A 54 18.72 19.42 -12.70
N ASP A 55 19.30 20.62 -12.66
CA ASP A 55 20.42 21.00 -13.53
C ASP A 55 21.74 20.41 -12.99
N GLN A 56 22.70 20.13 -13.85
CA GLN A 56 23.99 19.50 -13.48
C GLN A 56 24.84 20.37 -12.52
N LEU A 57 24.48 21.64 -12.35
CA LEU A 57 25.24 22.64 -11.58
C LEU A 57 24.74 22.86 -10.14
N SER A 58 23.62 22.26 -9.72
CA SER A 58 23.05 22.48 -8.38
C SER A 58 23.63 21.52 -7.32
N PRO A 59 23.83 21.97 -6.06
CA PRO A 59 24.30 21.11 -4.98
C PRO A 59 23.35 19.93 -4.73
N ASP A 60 23.89 18.71 -4.72
CA ASP A 60 23.08 17.48 -4.71
C ASP A 60 22.61 17.04 -3.30
N THR A 61 22.81 17.88 -2.29
CA THR A 61 22.46 17.56 -0.90
C THR A 61 20.94 17.45 -0.71
N GLU A 62 20.15 18.24 -1.43
CA GLU A 62 18.69 18.20 -1.33
C GLU A 62 18.13 16.93 -1.97
N SER A 63 18.58 16.54 -3.18
CA SER A 63 18.12 15.31 -3.82
C SER A 63 18.46 14.08 -2.99
N LEU A 64 19.66 14.03 -2.40
CA LEU A 64 20.05 12.94 -1.52
C LEU A 64 19.19 12.92 -0.24
N ALA A 65 18.86 14.08 0.34
CA ALA A 65 17.94 14.15 1.47
C ALA A 65 16.54 13.63 1.13
N ARG A 66 16.01 13.98 -0.05
CA ARG A 66 14.73 13.45 -0.55
C ARG A 66 14.76 11.96 -0.79
N LEU A 67 15.86 11.42 -1.34
CA LEU A 67 16.01 9.97 -1.52
C LEU A 67 16.06 9.24 -0.17
N ARG A 68 16.70 9.83 0.85
CA ARG A 68 16.68 9.28 2.22
C ARG A 68 15.28 9.29 2.81
N GLU A 69 14.56 10.42 2.70
CA GLU A 69 13.18 10.54 3.16
C GLU A 69 12.26 9.51 2.50
N ALA A 70 12.40 9.28 1.19
CA ALA A 70 11.67 8.27 0.44
C ALA A 70 11.98 6.85 0.93
N ASP A 71 13.26 6.50 1.13
CA ASP A 71 13.67 5.19 1.63
C ASP A 71 13.20 4.94 3.08
N ASP A 72 13.31 5.94 3.94
CA ASP A 72 12.87 5.86 5.34
C ASP A 72 11.36 5.64 5.43
N LEU A 73 10.57 6.31 4.58
CA LEU A 73 9.13 6.06 4.45
C LEU A 73 8.85 4.60 4.06
N LEU A 74 9.60 4.06 3.10
CA LEU A 74 9.43 2.68 2.64
C LEU A 74 9.75 1.68 3.74
N GLU A 75 10.95 1.75 4.31
CA GLU A 75 11.45 0.78 5.29
C GLU A 75 10.73 0.87 6.64
N SER A 76 10.37 2.08 7.08
CA SER A 76 9.81 2.27 8.42
C SER A 76 8.28 2.26 8.46
N THR A 77 7.62 2.44 7.31
CA THR A 77 6.15 2.60 7.27
C THR A 77 5.48 1.69 6.26
N ILE A 78 5.88 1.73 4.98
CA ILE A 78 5.18 1.00 3.92
C ILE A 78 5.44 -0.50 4.04
N LEU A 79 6.69 -0.95 3.95
CA LEU A 79 7.00 -2.39 3.96
C LEU A 79 6.50 -3.10 5.23
N PRO A 80 6.65 -2.54 6.46
CA PRO A 80 6.09 -3.17 7.65
C PRO A 80 4.56 -3.35 7.59
N HIS A 81 3.85 -2.42 6.94
CA HIS A 81 2.41 -2.51 6.77
C HIS A 81 2.03 -3.62 5.78
N GLU A 82 2.63 -3.63 4.58
CA GLU A 82 2.39 -4.64 3.54
C GLU A 82 2.69 -6.06 4.08
N HIS A 83 3.81 -6.22 4.81
CA HIS A 83 4.16 -7.50 5.43
C HIS A 83 3.17 -7.89 6.53
N ALA A 84 2.61 -6.93 7.27
CA ALA A 84 1.60 -7.21 8.27
C ALA A 84 0.27 -7.67 7.64
N GLU A 85 -0.12 -7.13 6.48
CA GLU A 85 -1.28 -7.61 5.74
C GLU A 85 -1.09 -9.05 5.25
N GLU A 86 0.05 -9.34 4.63
CA GLU A 86 0.39 -10.68 4.15
C GLU A 86 0.40 -11.71 5.30
N ALA A 87 0.90 -11.32 6.48
CA ALA A 87 1.00 -12.20 7.64
C ALA A 87 -0.31 -12.34 8.43
N LEU A 88 -1.14 -11.30 8.51
CA LEU A 88 -2.29 -11.23 9.42
C LEU A 88 -3.63 -11.23 8.69
N LEU A 89 -3.77 -10.44 7.62
CA LEU A 89 -5.05 -10.20 6.96
C LEU A 89 -5.35 -11.25 5.89
N TYR A 90 -4.42 -11.52 4.99
CA TYR A 90 -4.66 -12.44 3.86
C TYR A 90 -4.99 -13.87 4.29
N PRO A 91 -4.35 -14.46 5.33
CA PRO A 91 -4.70 -15.80 5.80
C PRO A 91 -6.15 -15.91 6.29
N VAL A 92 -6.67 -14.86 6.93
CA VAL A 92 -8.05 -14.86 7.44
C VAL A 92 -9.07 -14.56 6.33
N LEU A 93 -8.68 -13.84 5.27
CA LEU A 93 -9.52 -13.60 4.08
C LEU A 93 -9.63 -14.79 3.12
N ALA A 94 -8.68 -15.72 3.13
CA ALA A 94 -8.71 -16.89 2.25
C ALA A 94 -9.95 -17.78 2.46
N LYS A 95 -10.46 -17.87 3.70
CA LYS A 95 -11.65 -18.68 4.02
C LYS A 95 -12.94 -18.05 3.48
N PRO A 96 -13.28 -16.77 3.78
CA PRO A 96 -14.49 -16.14 3.24
C PRO A 96 -14.50 -15.99 1.72
N LEU A 97 -13.31 -15.84 1.10
CA LEU A 97 -13.18 -15.67 -0.36
C LEU A 97 -13.15 -17.00 -1.14
N GLY A 98 -13.14 -18.13 -0.45
CA GLY A 98 -13.32 -19.46 -1.05
C GLY A 98 -12.09 -20.06 -1.74
N SER A 99 -10.96 -19.35 -1.84
CA SER A 99 -9.66 -19.91 -2.24
C SER A 99 -8.49 -18.99 -1.86
N GLY A 100 -7.30 -19.58 -1.69
CA GLY A 100 -6.04 -18.81 -1.55
C GLY A 100 -5.63 -18.06 -2.82
N GLU A 101 -6.22 -18.37 -3.98
CA GLU A 101 -6.00 -17.59 -5.21
C GLU A 101 -6.58 -16.18 -5.11
N ALA A 102 -7.53 -15.95 -4.18
CA ALA A 102 -8.18 -14.66 -4.00
C ALA A 102 -7.21 -13.56 -3.54
N THR A 103 -6.13 -13.91 -2.82
CA THR A 103 -5.08 -12.99 -2.37
C THR A 103 -3.77 -13.13 -3.17
N ALA A 104 -3.59 -14.21 -3.93
CA ALA A 104 -2.35 -14.47 -4.66
C ALA A 104 -1.92 -13.36 -5.64
N THR A 105 -2.87 -12.62 -6.23
CA THR A 105 -2.53 -11.45 -7.07
C THR A 105 -1.98 -10.29 -6.25
N MET A 106 -2.52 -10.08 -5.05
CA MET A 106 -2.08 -9.04 -4.12
C MET A 106 -0.70 -9.36 -3.57
N SER A 107 -0.47 -10.59 -3.11
CA SER A 107 0.85 -11.05 -2.64
C SER A 107 1.94 -10.91 -3.72
N ARG A 108 1.60 -11.08 -5.01
CA ARG A 108 2.54 -10.80 -6.10
C ARG A 108 2.86 -9.32 -6.25
N MET A 109 1.91 -8.43 -5.97
CA MET A 109 2.19 -6.99 -5.96
C MET A 109 3.03 -6.59 -4.75
N HIS A 110 2.76 -7.13 -3.57
CA HIS A 110 3.63 -6.95 -2.38
C HIS A 110 5.08 -7.35 -2.69
N ALA A 111 5.28 -8.52 -3.30
CA ALA A 111 6.62 -8.99 -3.68
C ALA A 111 7.35 -8.04 -4.65
N GLU A 112 6.62 -7.37 -5.53
CA GLU A 112 7.18 -6.42 -6.48
C GLU A 112 7.42 -5.03 -5.85
N ILE A 113 6.55 -4.58 -4.94
CA ILE A 113 6.77 -3.41 -4.08
C ILE A 113 8.06 -3.61 -3.28
N ASP A 114 8.22 -4.77 -2.64
CA ASP A 114 9.43 -5.19 -1.94
C ASP A 114 10.68 -5.13 -2.83
N ARG A 115 10.57 -5.63 -4.07
CA ARG A 115 11.68 -5.64 -5.03
C ARG A 115 12.10 -4.23 -5.40
N LEU A 116 11.14 -3.34 -5.66
CA LEU A 116 11.38 -1.95 -6.01
C LEU A 116 11.91 -1.14 -4.81
N ALA A 117 11.39 -1.37 -3.60
CA ALA A 117 11.86 -0.75 -2.37
C ALA A 117 13.32 -1.11 -2.08
N ARG A 118 13.69 -2.40 -2.18
CA ARG A 118 15.11 -2.82 -2.08
C ARG A 118 16.02 -2.13 -3.10
N ARG A 119 15.49 -1.82 -4.29
CA ARG A 119 16.24 -1.08 -5.32
C ARG A 119 16.43 0.39 -4.94
N VAL A 120 15.41 1.04 -4.38
CA VAL A 120 15.53 2.39 -3.80
C VAL A 120 16.59 2.39 -2.70
N HIS A 121 16.54 1.42 -1.77
CA HIS A 121 17.52 1.29 -0.70
C HIS A 121 18.95 1.12 -1.21
N ALA A 122 19.15 0.26 -2.22
CA ALA A 122 20.45 0.08 -2.86
C ALA A 122 20.98 1.39 -3.49
N HIS A 123 20.11 2.17 -4.12
CA HIS A 123 20.46 3.49 -4.65
C HIS A 123 20.82 4.48 -3.56
N ARG A 124 20.05 4.53 -2.46
CA ARG A 124 20.34 5.37 -1.29
C ARG A 124 21.69 5.02 -0.69
N LEU A 125 21.96 3.75 -0.42
CA LEU A 125 23.24 3.30 0.13
C LEU A 125 24.43 3.68 -0.76
N ARG A 126 24.25 3.61 -2.09
CA ARG A 126 25.29 4.04 -3.01
C ARG A 126 25.46 5.56 -2.99
N ALA A 127 24.38 6.33 -3.02
CA ALA A 127 24.42 7.78 -2.98
C ALA A 127 25.02 8.31 -1.67
N ASP A 128 24.74 7.66 -0.53
CA ASP A 128 25.36 7.96 0.76
C ASP A 128 26.87 7.79 0.75
N ARG A 129 27.39 6.74 0.09
CA ARG A 129 28.84 6.52 -0.02
C ARG A 129 29.55 7.60 -0.84
N PHE A 130 28.90 8.11 -1.88
CA PHE A 130 29.45 9.18 -2.73
C PHE A 130 29.12 10.59 -2.21
N GLY A 131 28.20 10.70 -1.25
CA GLY A 131 27.66 11.97 -0.76
C GLY A 131 26.70 12.66 -1.73
N HIS A 132 26.34 12.00 -2.84
CA HIS A 132 25.48 12.53 -3.90
C HIS A 132 24.93 11.37 -4.77
N ILE A 133 23.81 11.59 -5.45
CA ILE A 133 23.24 10.71 -6.48
C ILE A 133 24.08 10.88 -7.75
N THR A 134 24.72 9.80 -8.21
CA THR A 134 25.58 9.85 -9.41
C THR A 134 24.74 9.93 -10.69
N SER A 135 25.32 10.51 -11.75
CA SER A 135 24.61 10.69 -13.03
C SER A 135 24.15 9.37 -13.65
N ASP A 136 24.90 8.27 -13.45
CA ASP A 136 24.52 6.94 -13.93
C ASP A 136 23.40 6.29 -13.10
N GLN A 137 23.15 6.76 -11.87
CA GLN A 137 22.01 6.32 -11.06
C GLN A 137 20.74 7.14 -11.32
N GLN A 138 20.88 8.41 -11.71
CA GLN A 138 19.81 9.40 -11.69
C GLN A 138 18.53 8.92 -12.40
N LEU A 139 18.64 8.46 -13.65
CA LEU A 139 17.48 8.00 -14.42
C LEU A 139 16.81 6.77 -13.78
N ASP A 140 17.62 5.87 -13.21
CA ASP A 140 17.11 4.66 -12.59
C ASP A 140 16.41 4.92 -11.26
N VAL A 141 16.92 5.89 -10.48
CA VAL A 141 16.26 6.37 -9.25
C VAL A 141 14.90 6.99 -9.60
N ILE A 142 14.86 7.89 -10.59
CA ILE A 142 13.61 8.53 -11.04
C ILE A 142 12.59 7.46 -11.48
N ALA A 143 13.01 6.52 -12.34
CA ALA A 143 12.14 5.47 -12.85
C ALA A 143 11.62 4.56 -11.72
N THR A 144 12.48 4.20 -10.76
CA THR A 144 12.11 3.34 -9.64
C THR A 144 11.12 4.04 -8.70
N LEU A 145 11.35 5.31 -8.37
CA LEU A 145 10.47 6.09 -7.49
C LEU A 145 9.08 6.30 -8.09
N TYR A 146 9.00 6.71 -9.37
CA TYR A 146 7.70 6.83 -10.05
C TYR A 146 6.99 5.50 -10.23
N GLY A 147 7.74 4.43 -10.55
CA GLY A 147 7.18 3.08 -10.65
C GLY A 147 6.57 2.62 -9.34
N LEU A 148 7.28 2.84 -8.23
CA LEU A 148 6.82 2.49 -6.89
C LEU A 148 5.60 3.33 -6.46
N TYR A 149 5.62 4.63 -6.72
CA TYR A 149 4.47 5.52 -6.47
C TYR A 149 3.21 5.04 -7.22
N ALA A 150 3.33 4.76 -8.51
CA ALA A 150 2.21 4.30 -9.33
C ALA A 150 1.70 2.93 -8.84
N MET A 151 2.62 2.02 -8.50
CA MET A 151 2.29 0.68 -8.03
C MET A 151 1.56 0.71 -6.68
N LEU A 152 2.07 1.45 -5.69
CA LEU A 152 1.44 1.60 -4.37
C LEU A 152 0.05 2.22 -4.47
N ARG A 153 -0.13 3.24 -5.33
CA ARG A 153 -1.46 3.82 -5.56
C ARG A 153 -2.46 2.84 -6.15
N LEU A 154 -2.03 2.04 -7.12
CA LEU A 154 -2.88 1.02 -7.72
C LEU A 154 -3.21 -0.08 -6.70
N HIS A 155 -2.19 -0.55 -5.99
CA HIS A 155 -2.27 -1.56 -4.93
C HIS A 155 -3.32 -1.18 -3.87
N PHE A 156 -3.19 0.01 -3.25
CA PHE A 156 -4.14 0.48 -2.24
C PHE A 156 -5.56 0.63 -2.79
N SER A 157 -5.72 1.07 -4.05
CA SER A 157 -7.03 1.17 -4.68
C SER A 157 -7.67 -0.21 -4.88
N GLN A 158 -6.86 -1.23 -5.20
CA GLN A 158 -7.35 -2.59 -5.43
C GLN A 158 -7.82 -3.23 -4.12
N GLU A 159 -7.14 -3.02 -3.01
CA GLU A 159 -7.58 -3.55 -1.70
C GLU A 159 -8.82 -2.86 -1.17
N GLN A 160 -8.91 -1.54 -1.33
CA GLN A 160 -10.11 -0.81 -0.95
C GLN A 160 -11.35 -1.38 -1.64
N GLN A 161 -11.23 -1.70 -2.93
CA GLN A 161 -12.33 -2.22 -3.75
C GLN A 161 -12.59 -3.72 -3.54
N SER A 162 -11.55 -4.50 -3.21
CA SER A 162 -11.63 -5.96 -3.18
C SER A 162 -11.87 -6.52 -1.78
N TYR A 163 -11.22 -5.96 -0.76
CA TYR A 163 -11.19 -6.51 0.61
C TYR A 163 -11.85 -5.60 1.61
N PHE A 164 -11.48 -4.32 1.68
CA PHE A 164 -12.06 -3.41 2.69
C PHE A 164 -13.54 -3.10 2.44
N ALA A 165 -14.00 -3.24 1.20
CA ALA A 165 -15.43 -3.23 0.88
C ALA A 165 -16.24 -4.38 1.52
N LEU A 166 -15.58 -5.40 2.10
CA LEU A 166 -16.23 -6.50 2.82
C LEU A 166 -16.45 -6.18 4.31
N ALA A 167 -15.80 -5.13 4.83
CA ALA A 167 -16.01 -4.69 6.20
C ALA A 167 -17.48 -4.27 6.39
N SER A 168 -18.03 -4.56 7.56
CA SER A 168 -19.38 -4.13 7.90
C SER A 168 -19.44 -2.60 7.84
N PRO A 169 -20.48 -1.99 7.24
CA PRO A 169 -20.65 -0.54 7.34
C PRO A 169 -20.76 -0.21 8.83
N ASP A 170 -19.85 0.64 9.33
CA ASP A 170 -19.62 0.89 10.75
C ASP A 170 -20.88 0.68 11.59
N ALA A 171 -20.86 -0.34 12.46
CA ALA A 171 -21.77 -0.37 13.59
C ALA A 171 -21.36 0.80 14.50
N SER A 172 -21.90 1.98 14.20
CA SER A 172 -21.77 3.18 15.02
C SER A 172 -21.91 2.77 16.49
N PRO A 173 -21.00 3.20 17.39
CA PRO A 173 -21.07 2.81 18.78
C PRO A 173 -22.44 3.23 19.31
N GLY A 174 -23.22 2.24 19.73
CA GLY A 174 -24.64 2.38 19.99
C GLY A 174 -24.94 3.60 20.86
N VAL A 175 -25.89 4.42 20.40
CA VAL A 175 -26.66 5.29 21.28
C VAL A 175 -27.28 4.37 22.32
N ARG A 176 -26.71 4.35 23.53
CA ARG A 176 -27.38 3.80 24.70
C ARG A 176 -28.63 4.64 24.89
N ASP A 177 -29.78 4.09 24.50
CA ASP A 177 -31.06 4.62 24.94
C ASP A 177 -31.12 4.43 26.47
N LYS A 178 -30.81 5.51 27.19
CA LYS A 178 -31.23 5.66 28.58
C LYS A 178 -32.63 6.26 28.57
N SER A 179 -33.62 5.46 28.20
CA SER A 179 -34.99 5.64 28.68
C SER A 179 -35.09 4.78 29.94
N GLY A 180 -34.90 5.35 31.12
CA GLY A 180 -35.93 6.19 31.72
C GLY A 180 -36.68 5.32 32.72
N GLN A 181 -36.00 4.99 33.82
CA GLN A 181 -36.62 4.46 35.01
C GLN A 181 -37.39 5.61 35.65
N ASP A 182 -38.70 5.64 35.42
CA ASP A 182 -39.67 6.36 36.25
C ASP A 182 -41.05 5.77 36.00
N ARG A 183 -41.45 4.84 36.87
CA ARG A 183 -42.75 4.73 37.56
C ARG A 183 -42.84 3.43 38.35
#